data_AF-A0A7C4XBN8-F1
#
_entry.id   AF-A0A7C4XBN8-F1
#
_cell.length_a   1.000
_cell.length_b   1.000
_cell.length_c   1.000
_cell.angle_alpha   90.00
_cell.angle_beta   90.00
_cell.angle_gamma   90.00
#
_symmetry.space_group_name_H-M   'P 1'
#
loop_
_entity.id
_entity.type
_entity.pdbx_description
1 polymer ?
#
loop_
_entity_poly.entity_id
_entity_poly.type
_entity_poly.pdbx_seq_one_letter_code
_entity_poly.pdbx_strand_id
1 'polypeptide(L)'
;WATTAITTRKYLKELPAQVIAFYRFLFAGIIFFVYLMITHGFKITNVYQVLLGFVIGIGTILYYEGLKRIKAAQVASLELSTPFFATFLGYLVLEESITLLQFFGLLFLVLGIYFISKKEE
;
A
#
# COMPACT_ATOMS: atom_id res chain seq x y z
N TRP A 1 -11.13 -0.96 -2.03
CA TRP A 1 -10.26 -0.10 -1.19
C TRP A 1 -11.06 0.83 -0.28
N ALA A 2 -11.97 1.67 -0.80
CA ALA A 2 -12.75 2.61 0.03
C ALA A 2 -13.49 1.94 1.23
N THR A 3 -14.22 0.84 1.00
CA THR A 3 -14.92 0.10 2.07
C THR A 3 -13.96 -0.38 3.17
N THR A 4 -12.80 -0.91 2.77
CA THR A 4 -11.76 -1.38 3.71
C THR A 4 -11.19 -0.24 4.53
N ALA A 5 -10.91 0.91 3.91
CA ALA A 5 -10.40 2.09 4.60
C ALA A 5 -11.43 2.64 5.61
N ILE A 6 -12.70 2.79 5.18
CA ILE A 6 -13.78 3.27 6.06
C ILE A 6 -13.98 2.31 7.26
N THR A 7 -14.04 1.01 6.98
CA THR A 7 -14.24 -0.02 8.00
C THR A 7 -13.05 -0.10 8.96
N THR A 8 -11.83 -0.14 8.43
CA THR A 8 -10.61 -0.21 9.25
C THR A 8 -10.49 1.01 10.15
N ARG A 9 -10.80 2.22 9.64
CA ARG A 9 -10.81 3.45 10.43
C ARG A 9 -11.78 3.39 11.62
N LYS A 10 -12.93 2.70 11.47
CA LYS A 10 -13.87 2.48 12.58
C LYS A 10 -13.20 1.66 13.69
N TYR A 11 -12.56 0.54 13.34
CA TYR A 11 -11.90 -0.35 14.30
C TYR A 11 -10.60 0.20 14.89
N LEU A 12 -9.88 1.07 14.16
CA LEU A 12 -8.66 1.75 14.64
C LEU A 12 -8.90 2.68 15.84
N LYS A 13 -10.16 2.98 16.17
CA LYS A 13 -10.53 3.72 17.39
C LYS A 13 -10.32 2.89 18.66
N GLU A 14 -10.50 1.58 18.56
CA GLU A 14 -10.50 0.65 19.69
C GLU A 14 -9.28 -0.27 19.66
N LEU A 15 -8.76 -0.56 18.47
CA LEU A 15 -7.66 -1.51 18.27
C LEU A 15 -6.40 -0.82 17.70
N PRO A 16 -5.20 -1.27 18.11
CA PRO A 16 -3.94 -0.83 17.49
C PRO A 16 -3.85 -1.24 16.02
N ALA A 17 -3.16 -0.42 15.21
CA ALA A 17 -2.98 -0.67 13.76
C ALA A 17 -2.29 -2.00 13.47
N GLN A 18 -1.31 -2.35 14.31
CA GLN A 18 -0.53 -3.58 14.22
C GLN A 18 -1.42 -4.82 14.40
N VAL A 19 -2.38 -4.75 15.33
CA VAL A 19 -3.30 -5.87 15.62
C VAL A 19 -4.22 -6.12 14.43
N ILE A 20 -4.78 -5.06 13.84
CA ILE A 20 -5.65 -5.18 12.67
C ILE A 20 -4.86 -5.74 11.47
N ALA A 21 -3.65 -5.23 11.23
CA ALA A 21 -2.78 -5.72 10.17
C ALA A 21 -2.39 -7.19 10.37
N PHE A 22 -2.06 -7.58 11.61
CA PHE A 22 -1.72 -8.95 11.96
C PHE A 22 -2.84 -9.92 11.61
N TYR A 23 -4.06 -9.68 12.10
CA TYR A 23 -5.19 -10.58 11.81
C TYR A 23 -5.53 -10.60 10.32
N ARG A 24 -5.48 -9.45 9.63
CA ARG A 24 -5.69 -9.38 8.17
C ARG A 24 -4.74 -10.31 7.41
N PHE A 25 -3.45 -10.26 7.72
CA PHE A 25 -2.46 -11.11 7.03
C PHE A 25 -2.44 -12.54 7.55
N LEU A 26 -2.79 -12.79 8.80
CA LEU A 26 -2.90 -14.14 9.35
C LEU A 26 -3.97 -14.94 8.61
N PHE A 27 -5.19 -14.42 8.51
CA PHE A 27 -6.29 -15.11 7.82
C PHE A 27 -6.02 -15.28 6.33
N ALA A 28 -5.55 -14.22 5.65
CA ALA A 28 -5.16 -14.32 4.25
C ALA A 28 -4.03 -15.35 4.06
N GLY A 29 -3.03 -15.32 4.95
CA GLY A 29 -1.89 -16.23 4.93
C GLY A 29 -2.30 -17.69 5.07
N ILE A 30 -3.19 -18.02 6.00
CA ILE A 30 -3.70 -19.38 6.18
C ILE A 30 -4.42 -19.86 4.90
N ILE A 31 -5.32 -19.04 4.35
CA ILE A 31 -6.09 -19.39 3.15
C ILE A 31 -5.15 -19.65 1.96
N PHE A 32 -4.23 -18.71 1.68
CA PHE A 32 -3.31 -18.85 0.57
C PHE A 32 -2.28 -19.95 0.79
N PHE A 33 -1.86 -20.20 2.03
CA PHE A 33 -0.95 -21.30 2.34
C PHE A 33 -1.61 -22.66 2.09
N VAL A 34 -2.85 -22.85 2.53
CA VAL A 34 -3.61 -24.10 2.25
C VAL A 34 -3.79 -24.29 0.75
N TYR A 35 -4.20 -23.25 0.02
CA TYR A 35 -4.34 -23.31 -1.43
C TYR A 35 -3.03 -23.69 -2.14
N LEU A 36 -1.90 -23.10 -1.71
CA LEU A 36 -0.59 -23.35 -2.28
C LEU A 36 -0.11 -24.79 -1.99
N MET A 37 -0.36 -25.29 -0.78
CA MET A 37 -0.04 -26.67 -0.41
C MET A 37 -0.80 -27.70 -1.25
N ILE A 38 -2.07 -27.44 -1.58
CA ILE A 38 -2.89 -28.36 -2.39
C ILE A 38 -2.46 -28.38 -3.86
N THR A 39 -2.02 -27.24 -4.39
CA THR A 39 -1.80 -27.07 -5.83
C THR A 39 -0.35 -27.28 -6.26
N HIS A 40 0.62 -26.74 -5.52
CA HIS A 40 2.02 -26.68 -5.94
C HIS A 40 3.03 -27.04 -4.85
N GLY A 41 2.58 -27.21 -3.59
CA GLY A 41 3.45 -27.36 -2.43
C GLY A 41 4.14 -26.04 -2.03
N PHE A 42 4.79 -26.01 -0.86
CA PHE A 42 5.48 -24.83 -0.34
C PHE A 42 6.97 -24.84 -0.67
N LYS A 43 7.44 -23.81 -1.38
CA LYS A 43 8.87 -23.58 -1.64
C LYS A 43 9.16 -22.08 -1.72
N ILE A 44 10.10 -21.62 -0.89
CA ILE A 44 10.70 -20.29 -1.03
C ILE A 44 11.84 -20.42 -2.04
N THR A 45 11.71 -19.75 -3.18
CA THR A 45 12.70 -19.81 -4.26
C THR A 45 13.64 -18.62 -4.28
N ASN A 46 13.23 -17.49 -3.69
CA ASN A 46 13.99 -16.26 -3.71
C ASN A 46 13.77 -15.47 -2.41
N VAL A 47 14.86 -14.94 -1.83
CA VAL A 47 14.82 -14.10 -0.61
C VAL A 47 13.92 -12.87 -0.79
N TYR A 48 13.78 -12.34 -2.01
CA TYR A 48 12.89 -11.23 -2.30
C TYR A 48 11.41 -11.54 -1.98
N GLN A 49 10.98 -12.81 -1.99
CA GLN A 49 9.63 -13.19 -1.58
C GLN A 49 9.37 -12.88 -0.11
N VAL A 50 10.37 -13.14 0.74
CA VAL A 50 10.29 -12.86 2.18
C VAL A 50 10.40 -11.36 2.44
N LEU A 51 11.37 -10.69 1.80
CA LEU A 51 11.54 -9.24 1.91
C LEU A 51 10.30 -8.46 1.47
N LEU A 52 9.65 -8.89 0.39
CA LEU A 52 8.40 -8.30 -0.08
C LEU A 52 7.29 -8.42 0.99
N GLY A 53 7.20 -9.57 1.66
CA GLY A 53 6.28 -9.75 2.78
C GLY A 53 6.52 -8.75 3.93
N PHE A 54 7.79 -8.53 4.30
CA PHE A 54 8.15 -7.53 5.32
C PHE A 54 7.79 -6.10 4.89
N VAL A 55 8.14 -5.71 3.66
CA VAL A 55 7.84 -4.37 3.13
C VAL A 55 6.33 -4.12 3.09
N ILE A 56 5.55 -5.09 2.61
CA ILE A 56 4.08 -4.98 2.57
C ILE A 56 3.50 -4.92 4.00
N GLY A 57 4.01 -5.73 4.92
CA GLY A 57 3.56 -5.74 6.32
C GLY A 57 3.78 -4.39 7.00
N ILE A 58 5.01 -3.86 6.93
CA ILE A 58 5.36 -2.55 7.49
C ILE A 58 4.56 -1.44 6.80
N GLY A 59 4.49 -1.45 5.48
CA GLY A 59 3.72 -0.47 4.70
C GLY A 59 2.24 -0.44 5.10
N THR A 60 1.63 -1.60 5.33
CA THR A 60 0.23 -1.70 5.77
C THR A 60 0.02 -1.16 7.18
N ILE A 61 0.97 -1.41 8.09
CA ILE A 61 0.91 -0.85 9.45
C ILE A 61 1.01 0.68 9.40
N LEU A 62 1.98 1.22 8.63
CA LEU A 62 2.15 2.66 8.46
C LEU A 62 0.92 3.31 7.82
N TYR A 63 0.32 2.63 6.83
CA TYR A 63 -0.93 3.06 6.21
C TYR A 63 -2.06 3.17 7.25
N TYR A 64 -2.24 2.15 8.09
CA TYR A 64 -3.26 2.16 9.14
C TYR A 64 -2.97 3.20 10.24
N GLU A 65 -1.71 3.43 10.59
CA GLU A 65 -1.32 4.53 11.49
C GLU A 65 -1.65 5.90 10.88
N GLY A 66 -1.43 6.09 9.57
CA GLY A 66 -1.85 7.28 8.85
C GLY A 66 -3.38 7.46 8.88
N LEU A 67 -4.12 6.38 8.63
CA LEU A 67 -5.58 6.35 8.66
C LEU A 67 -6.19 6.67 10.04
N LYS A 68 -5.44 6.43 11.11
CA LYS A 68 -5.81 6.84 12.47
C LYS A 68 -5.68 8.36 12.70
N ARG A 69 -4.76 9.01 11.98
CA ARG A 69 -4.37 10.42 12.20
C ARG A 69 -5.09 11.42 11.30
N ILE A 70 -5.46 11.01 10.08
CA ILE A 70 -6.08 11.92 9.09
C ILE A 70 -7.41 11.35 8.55
N LYS A 71 -8.15 12.15 7.76
CA LYS A 71 -9.42 11.68 7.16
C LYS A 71 -9.14 10.60 6.11
N ALA A 72 -10.04 9.61 5.97
CA ALA A 72 -9.90 8.55 4.96
C ALA A 72 -9.76 9.09 3.54
N ALA A 73 -10.45 10.19 3.21
CA ALA A 73 -10.31 10.87 1.92
C ALA A 73 -8.87 11.41 1.70
N GLN A 74 -8.26 12.01 2.73
CA GLN A 74 -6.89 12.53 2.64
C GLN A 74 -5.87 11.38 2.50
N VAL A 75 -6.06 10.27 3.21
CA VAL A 75 -5.22 9.07 3.02
C VAL A 75 -5.34 8.56 1.58
N ALA A 76 -6.56 8.48 1.04
CA ALA A 76 -6.79 8.03 -0.33
C ALA A 76 -6.11 8.96 -1.35
N SER A 77 -6.14 10.28 -1.14
CA SER A 77 -5.41 11.24 -1.97
C SER A 77 -3.90 11.04 -1.91
N LEU A 78 -3.35 10.72 -0.74
CA LEU A 78 -1.93 10.39 -0.61
C LEU A 78 -1.58 9.05 -1.28
N GLU A 79 -2.46 8.05 -1.24
CA GLU A 79 -2.25 6.78 -1.96
C GLU A 79 -2.14 7.00 -3.47
N LEU A 80 -2.79 8.03 -4.03
CA LEU A 80 -2.64 8.37 -5.46
C LEU A 80 -1.21 8.79 -5.83
N SER A 81 -0.34 9.10 -4.86
CA SER A 81 1.08 9.36 -5.11
C SER A 81 1.90 8.09 -5.33
N THR A 82 1.33 6.90 -5.16
CA THR A 82 2.03 5.62 -5.35
C THR A 82 2.76 5.52 -6.70
N PRO A 83 2.18 5.90 -7.86
CA PRO A 83 2.88 5.83 -9.14
C PRO A 83 4.13 6.72 -9.19
N PHE A 84 4.12 7.87 -8.49
CA PHE A 84 5.30 8.72 -8.38
C PHE A 84 6.45 8.00 -7.66
N PHE A 85 6.18 7.41 -6.50
CA PHE A 85 7.19 6.65 -5.76
C PHE A 85 7.61 5.38 -6.52
N ALA A 86 6.69 4.71 -7.21
CA ALA A 86 7.00 3.54 -8.01
C ALA A 86 7.94 3.88 -9.17
N THR A 87 7.67 4.95 -9.93
CA THR A 87 8.56 5.39 -11.02
C THR A 87 9.92 5.85 -10.49
N PHE A 88 9.94 6.57 -9.36
CA PHE A 88 11.19 7.02 -8.74
C PHE A 88 12.06 5.85 -8.27
N LEU A 89 11.46 4.85 -7.61
CA LEU A 89 12.17 3.64 -7.18
C LEU A 89 12.55 2.75 -8.37
N GLY A 90 11.74 2.68 -9.42
CA GLY A 90 12.09 1.96 -10.66
C GLY A 90 13.32 2.55 -11.33
N TYR A 91 13.40 3.89 -11.42
CA TYR A 91 14.59 4.58 -11.92
C TYR A 91 15.84 4.28 -11.06
N LEU A 92 15.71 4.34 -9.72
CA LEU A 92 16.87 4.19 -8.83
C LEU A 92 17.32 2.73 -8.61
N VAL A 93 16.39 1.79 -8.51
CA VAL A 93 16.66 0.40 -8.08
C VAL A 93 16.70 -0.56 -9.27
N LEU A 94 15.83 -0.33 -10.26
CA LEU A 94 15.75 -1.17 -11.46
C LEU A 94 16.50 -0.55 -12.65
N GLU A 95 17.10 0.63 -12.47
CA GLU A 95 17.80 1.38 -13.52
C GLU A 95 16.93 1.65 -14.75
N GLU A 96 15.61 1.76 -14.57
CA GLU A 96 14.66 2.06 -15.64
C GLU A 96 14.82 3.51 -16.11
N SER A 97 14.69 3.76 -17.41
CA SER A 97 14.70 5.12 -17.96
C SER A 97 13.31 5.76 -17.87
N ILE A 98 13.26 7.03 -17.45
CA ILE A 98 12.02 7.80 -17.40
C ILE A 98 11.82 8.49 -18.75
N THR A 99 10.76 8.11 -19.46
CA THR A 99 10.38 8.75 -20.73
C THR A 99 9.82 10.15 -20.51
N LEU A 100 9.89 11.00 -21.53
CA LEU A 100 9.28 12.34 -21.49
C LEU A 100 7.77 12.28 -21.19
N LEU A 101 7.07 11.28 -21.74
CA LEU A 101 5.64 11.10 -21.49
C LEU A 101 5.36 10.77 -20.01
N GLN A 102 6.15 9.87 -19.41
CA GLN A 102 6.04 9.55 -17.98
C GLN A 102 6.36 10.77 -17.11
N PHE A 103 7.36 11.57 -17.49
CA PHE A 103 7.69 12.80 -16.77
C PHE A 103 6.52 13.78 -16.74
N PHE A 104 5.89 14.07 -17.88
CA PHE A 104 4.71 14.95 -17.92
C PHE A 104 3.51 14.33 -17.20
N GLY A 105 3.33 13.00 -17.28
CA GLY A 105 2.30 12.28 -16.53
C GLY A 105 2.48 12.42 -15.02
N LEU A 106 3.72 12.31 -14.51
CA LEU A 106 4.04 12.54 -13.11
C LEU A 106 3.76 13.98 -12.68
N LEU A 107 4.09 14.96 -13.54
CA LEU A 107 3.80 16.37 -13.27
C LEU A 107 2.29 16.62 -13.13
N PHE A 108 1.47 16.07 -14.04
CA PHE A 108 0.02 16.14 -13.94
C PHE A 108 -0.55 15.40 -12.72
N LEU A 109 0.04 14.26 -12.36
CA LEU A 109 -0.36 13.51 -11.17
C LEU A 109 -0.14 14.34 -9.89
N VAL A 110 1.02 14.98 -9.74
CA VAL A 110 1.31 15.84 -8.58
C VAL A 110 0.32 17.01 -8.52
N LEU A 111 0.03 17.65 -9.67
CA LEU A 111 -0.97 18.72 -9.74
C LEU A 111 -2.38 18.23 -9.37
N GLY A 112 -2.79 17.06 -9.86
CA GLY A 112 -4.08 16.46 -9.53
C GLY A 112 -4.23 16.15 -8.05
N ILE A 113 -3.20 15.56 -7.43
CA ILE A 113 -3.18 15.30 -5.99
C ILE A 113 -3.24 16.60 -5.19
N TYR A 114 -2.53 17.63 -5.62
CA TYR A 114 -2.58 18.95 -4.98
C TYR A 114 -4.00 19.53 -4.98
N PHE A 115 -4.70 19.49 -6.13
CA PHE A 115 -6.08 19.97 -6.22
C PHE A 115 -7.07 19.14 -5.39
N ILE A 116 -6.95 17.81 -5.40
CA ILE A 116 -7.83 16.92 -4.63
C ILE A 116 -7.55 17.04 -3.11
N SER A 117 -6.30 17.26 -2.72
CA SER A 117 -5.91 17.38 -1.30
C SER A 117 -6.22 18.74 -0.72
N LYS A 118 -6.45 19.76 -1.57
CA LYS A 118 -6.92 21.07 -1.14
C LYS A 118 -8.33 20.89 -0.58
N LYS A 119 -8.43 21.01 0.74
CA LYS A 119 -9.63 20.90 1.56
C LYS A 119 -10.81 21.61 0.87
N GLU A 120 -11.93 20.90 0.69
CA GLU A 120 -13.24 21.56 0.82
C GLU A 120 -13.25 22.24 2.19
N GLU A 121 -13.40 23.57 2.19
CA GLU A 121 -13.63 24.34 3.41
C GLU A 121 -14.85 23.82 4.17
#